data_AF-A0A939VX31-F1
#
_entry.id   AF-A0A939VX31-F1
#
_cell.length_a   1.000
_cell.length_b   1.000
_cell.length_c   1.000
_cell.angle_alpha   90.00
_cell.angle_beta   90.00
_cell.angle_gamma   90.00
#
_symmetry.space_group_name_H-M   'P 1'
#
loop_
_entity.id
_entity.type
_entity.pdbx_description
1 polymer ?
#
loop_
_entity_poly.entity_id
_entity_poly.type
_entity_poly.pdbx_seq_one_letter_code
_entity_poly.pdbx_strand_id
1 'polypeptide(L)' 'HNPVRLLWAAHLLDALAGCAWEPKIAASLLKVPVSQLTRILYQDPDLWQILNRERGKLSLHSWKGK' A
#
# COMPACT_ATOMS: atom_id res chain seq x y z
N HIS A 1 13.23 15.05 -8.45
CA HIS A 1 12.24 14.35 -7.60
C HIS A 1 10.92 15.12 -7.60
N ASN A 2 9.78 14.43 -7.73
CA ASN A 2 8.46 15.06 -7.69
C ASN A 2 7.93 15.03 -6.24
N PRO A 3 7.87 16.17 -5.53
CA PRO A 3 7.48 16.21 -4.11
C PRO A 3 6.04 15.75 -3.87
N VAL A 4 5.15 15.93 -4.84
CA VAL A 4 3.75 15.48 -4.75
C VAL A 4 3.68 13.95 -4.68
N ARG A 5 4.54 13.26 -5.44
CA ARG A 5 4.62 11.79 -5.42
C ARG A 5 5.11 11.25 -4.08
N LEU A 6 6.06 11.95 -3.44
CA LEU A 6 6.60 11.57 -2.12
C LEU A 6 5.55 11.71 -1.01
N LEU A 7 4.79 12.81 -1.01
CA LEU A 7 3.71 13.02 -0.04
C LEU A 7 2.61 11.97 -0.17
N TRP A 8 2.24 11.63 -1.41
CA TRP A 8 1.23 10.62 -1.66
C TRP A 8 1.69 9.22 -1.20
N ALA A 9 2.94 8.85 -1.49
CA ALA A 9 3.53 7.59 -1.04
C ALA A 9 3.55 7.49 0.50
N ALA A 10 3.94 8.55 1.19
CA ALA A 10 3.90 8.60 2.65
C ALA A 10 2.47 8.41 3.18
N HIS A 11 1.49 9.12 2.63
CA HIS A 11 0.09 9.00 3.04
C HIS A 11 -0.48 7.59 2.83
N LEU A 12 -0.13 6.94 1.72
CA LEU A 12 -0.51 5.55 1.49
C LEU A 12 0.12 4.60 2.53
N LEU A 13 1.40 4.78 2.85
CA LEU A 13 2.09 3.95 3.85
C LEU A 13 1.50 4.15 5.25
N ASP A 14 1.13 5.39 5.62
CA ASP A 14 0.44 5.67 6.88
C ASP A 14 -0.92 4.98 6.94
N ALA A 15 -1.70 5.04 5.86
CA ALA A 15 -2.98 4.35 5.78
C ALA A 15 -2.83 2.82 5.89
N LEU A 16 -1.83 2.25 5.22
CA LEU A 16 -1.51 0.82 5.31
C LEU A 16 -1.08 0.43 6.72
N ALA A 17 -0.20 1.20 7.35
CA ALA A 17 0.25 0.95 8.72
C ALA A 17 -0.92 1.02 9.71
N GLY A 18 -1.80 2.02 9.57
CA GLY A 18 -2.99 2.21 10.39
C GLY A 18 -4.03 1.09 10.25
N CYS A 19 -3.99 0.31 9.16
CA CYS A 19 -4.89 -0.82 8.92
C CYS A 19 -4.19 -2.18 8.94
N ALA A 20 -3.12 -2.33 9.74
CA ALA A 20 -2.37 -3.57 9.90
C ALA A 20 -1.89 -4.17 8.56
N TRP A 21 -1.52 -3.29 7.62
CA TRP A 21 -1.03 -3.63 6.29
C TRP A 21 -2.01 -4.42 5.42
N GLU A 22 -3.32 -4.31 5.66
CA GLU A 22 -4.38 -4.90 4.85
C GLU A 22 -4.86 -3.97 3.72
N PRO A 23 -4.48 -4.21 2.44
CA PRO A 23 -4.73 -3.26 1.37
C PRO A 23 -6.21 -3.01 1.06
N LYS A 24 -7.08 -3.99 1.34
CA LYS A 24 -8.54 -3.81 1.19
C LYS A 24 -9.08 -2.76 2.16
N ILE A 25 -8.57 -2.76 3.40
CA ILE A 25 -8.98 -1.81 4.43
C ILE A 25 -8.38 -0.43 4.11
N ALA A 26 -7.09 -0.38 3.73
CA ALA A 26 -6.44 0.86 3.30
C ALA A 26 -7.18 1.53 2.12
N ALA A 27 -7.60 0.75 1.12
CA ALA A 27 -8.36 1.26 -0.02
C ALA A 27 -9.67 1.93 0.41
N SER A 28 -10.38 1.32 1.36
CA SER A 28 -11.61 1.88 1.94
C SER A 28 -11.34 3.20 2.67
N LEU A 29 -10.30 3.27 3.49
CA LEU A 29 -9.90 4.49 4.21
C LEU A 29 -9.50 5.63 3.26
N LEU A 30 -8.77 5.28 2.20
CA LEU A 30 -8.34 6.21 1.16
C LEU A 30 -9.45 6.57 0.16
N LYS A 31 -10.66 5.97 0.31
CA LYS A 31 -11.80 6.13 -0.60
C LYS A 31 -11.45 5.87 -2.07
N VAL A 32 -10.59 4.88 -2.33
CA VAL A 32 -10.22 4.43 -3.67
C VAL A 32 -10.61 2.97 -3.90
N PRO A 33 -10.94 2.56 -5.14
CA PRO A 33 -11.12 1.15 -5.46
C PRO A 33 -9.85 0.34 -5.17
N VAL A 34 -10.02 -0.90 -4.69
CA VAL A 34 -8.89 -1.83 -4.44
C VAL A 34 -8.06 -2.08 -5.70
N SER A 35 -8.71 -2.13 -6.87
CA SER A 35 -8.05 -2.26 -8.18
C SER A 35 -7.15 -1.06 -8.49
N GLN A 36 -7.60 0.15 -8.17
CA GLN A 36 -6.81 1.37 -8.32
C GLN A 36 -5.62 1.37 -7.35
N LEU A 37 -5.84 1.04 -6.07
CA LEU A 37 -4.77 0.94 -5.09
C LEU A 37 -3.72 -0.09 -5.52
N THR A 38 -4.18 -1.26 -5.97
CA THR A 38 -3.32 -2.33 -6.48
C THR A 38 -2.49 -1.84 -7.66
N ARG A 39 -3.11 -1.16 -8.63
CA ARG A 39 -2.39 -0.58 -9.77
C ARG A 39 -1.29 0.37 -9.32
N ILE A 40 -1.56 1.23 -8.34
CA ILE A 40 -0.56 2.18 -7.84
C ILE A 40 0.60 1.47 -7.15
N LEU A 41 0.29 0.48 -6.29
CA LEU A 41 1.32 -0.34 -5.65
C LEU A 41 2.19 -1.09 -6.69
N TYR A 42 1.60 -1.59 -7.79
CA TYR A 42 2.36 -2.25 -8.86
C TYR A 42 3.23 -1.29 -9.67
N GLN A 43 2.80 -0.04 -9.85
CA GLN A 43 3.57 0.98 -10.57
C GLN A 43 4.76 1.51 -9.76
N ASP A 44 4.79 1.25 -8.46
CA ASP A 44 5.85 1.68 -7.55
C ASP A 44 6.47 0.48 -6.82
N PRO A 45 7.57 -0.09 -7.37
CA PRO A 45 8.21 -1.28 -6.80
C PRO A 45 8.64 -1.11 -5.35
N ASP A 46 9.02 0.10 -4.94
CA ASP A 46 9.46 0.37 -3.57
C ASP A 46 8.28 0.25 -2.60
N LEU A 47 7.13 0.85 -2.94
CA LEU A 47 5.90 0.71 -2.15
C LEU A 47 5.44 -0.74 -2.06
N TRP A 48 5.51 -1.48 -3.18
CA TRP A 48 5.18 -2.90 -3.21
C TRP A 48 6.07 -3.73 -2.29
N GLN A 49 7.39 -3.46 -2.30
CA GLN A 49 8.35 -4.15 -1.45
C GLN A 49 8.14 -3.81 0.02
N ILE A 50 7.90 -2.54 0.36
CA ILE A 50 7.63 -2.11 1.72
C ILE A 50 6.37 -2.82 2.25
N LEU A 51 5.27 -2.79 1.49
CA LEU A 51 4.02 -3.48 1.87
C LEU A 51 4.28 -4.95 2.18
N ASN A 52 4.91 -5.68 1.26
CA ASN A 52 5.10 -7.13 1.43
C ASN A 52 6.12 -7.47 2.51
N ARG A 53 7.13 -6.62 2.73
CA ARG A 53 8.09 -6.78 3.83
C ARG A 53 7.40 -6.63 5.18
N GLU A 54 6.61 -5.58 5.37
CA GLU A 54 5.92 -5.35 6.65
C GLU A 54 4.83 -6.41 6.89
N ARG A 55 4.11 -6.85 5.84
CA ARG A 55 3.22 -8.02 5.91
C ARG A 55 3.96 -9.29 6.35
N GLY A 56 5.16 -9.53 5.80
CA GLY A 56 6.01 -10.66 6.17
C GLY A 56 6.42 -10.65 7.66
N LYS A 57 6.77 -9.48 8.21
CA LYS A 57 7.08 -9.33 9.64
C LYS A 57 5.87 -9.66 10.54
N LEU A 58 4.66 -9.42 10.04
CA LEU A 58 3.41 -9.73 10.73
C LEU A 58 2.89 -11.15 10.45
N SER A 59 3.68 -12.01 9.78
CA SER A 59 3.27 -13.35 9.35
C SER A 59 2.01 -13.37 8.47
N LEU A 60 1.74 -12.27 7.77
CA LEU A 60 0.64 -12.18 6.81
C LEU A 60 1.11 -12.70 5.43
N HIS A 61 0.18 -13.27 4.67
CA HIS A 61 0.48 -13.65 3.29
C HIS A 61 0.84 -12.43 2.44
N SER A 62 1.84 -12.56 1.57
CA SER A 62 2.17 -11.50 0.62
C SER A 62 0.95 -11.11 -0.20
N TRP A 63 0.77 -9.80 -0.38
CA TRP A 63 -0.28 -9.28 -1.24
C TRP A 63 0.04 -9.62 -2.68
N LYS A 64 -0.93 -10.17 -3.42
CA LYS A 64 -0.78 -10.59 -4.83
C LYS A 64 -1.63 -9.78 -5.80
N GLY A 65 -2.44 -8.84 -5.31
CA GLY A 65 -3.26 -7.96 -6.15
C GLY A 65 -4.31 -8.66 -7.03
N LYS A 66 -4.74 -9.88 -6.67
CA LYS A 66 -5.80 -10.62 -7.37
C LYS A 66 -7.18 -10.32 -6.78
#